data_AF-A0A924VIM8-F1
#
_entry.id   AF-A0A924VIM8-F1
#
_cell.length_a   1.000
_cell.length_b   1.000
_cell.length_c   1.000
_cell.angle_alpha   90.00
_cell.angle_beta   90.00
_cell.angle_gamma   90.00
#
_symmetry.space_group_name_H-M   'P 1'
#
loop_
_entity.id
_entity.type
_entity.pdbx_description
1 polymer ?
#
loop_
_entity_poly.entity_id
_entity_poly.type
_entity_poly.pdbx_seq_one_letter_code
_entity_poly.pdbx_strand_id
1 'polypeptide(L)'
;MRAPTGVQFALSRPTPHGEAVAVITEVAASLRVLSIGGIDLTEPNAEHTVPPFGDGIVLVPWPNRVEDGLWIHGGSAQGLDITRPALHNALHGLVRDRPYSV
;
A
#
# COMPACT_ATOMS: atom_id res chain seq x y z
N MET A 1 19.52 0.96 10.18
CA MET A 1 18.18 0.45 10.57
C MET A 1 17.45 0.14 9.27
N ARG A 2 16.70 -0.97 9.14
CA ARG A 2 15.91 -1.24 7.92
C ARG A 2 14.66 -0.36 7.92
N ALA A 3 14.23 0.11 6.75
CA ALA A 3 12.98 0.86 6.61
C ALA A 3 11.78 0.02 7.10
N PRO A 4 10.75 0.62 7.74
CA PRO A 4 9.56 -0.11 8.18
C PRO A 4 8.80 -0.81 7.05
N THR A 5 8.93 -0.31 5.82
CA THR A 5 8.30 -0.83 4.61
C THR A 5 9.18 -1.80 3.81
N GLY A 6 10.29 -2.25 4.40
CA GLY A 6 11.19 -3.23 3.78
C GLY A 6 12.08 -2.63 2.68
N VAL A 7 12.46 -3.44 1.70
CA VAL A 7 13.29 -3.01 0.56
C VAL A 7 12.60 -1.88 -0.22
N GLN A 8 13.39 -0.90 -0.67
CA GLN A 8 12.94 0.23 -1.48
C GLN A 8 13.39 0.02 -2.92
N PHE A 9 12.44 -0.17 -3.84
CA PHE A 9 12.70 -0.37 -5.26
C PHE A 9 12.58 0.99 -5.99
N ALA A 10 13.74 1.65 -6.17
CA ALA A 10 13.81 2.91 -6.92
C ALA A 10 13.86 2.64 -8.43
N LEU A 11 12.94 3.26 -9.15
CA LEU A 11 12.83 3.22 -10.61
C LEU A 11 13.02 4.63 -11.14
N SER A 12 13.72 4.76 -12.26
CA SER A 12 13.84 6.04 -12.96
C SER A 12 13.74 5.84 -14.47
N ARG A 13 13.15 6.82 -15.15
CA ARG A 13 13.02 6.81 -16.62
C ARG A 13 12.92 8.23 -17.17
N PRO A 14 13.64 8.58 -18.25
CA PRO A 14 13.48 9.86 -18.90
C PRO A 14 12.11 9.98 -19.60
N THR A 15 11.50 11.16 -19.52
CA THR A 15 10.27 11.53 -20.23
C THR A 15 10.44 12.87 -20.93
N PRO A 16 9.56 13.25 -21.88
CA PRO A 16 9.57 14.60 -22.47
C PRO A 16 9.40 15.74 -21.45
N HIS A 17 8.92 15.44 -20.24
CA HIS A 17 8.67 16.42 -19.18
C HIS A 17 9.72 16.37 -18.05
N GLY A 18 10.84 15.67 -18.27
CA GLY A 18 11.90 15.46 -17.28
C GLY A 18 12.00 14.01 -16.79
N GLU A 19 12.89 13.76 -15.82
CA GLU A 19 13.05 12.42 -15.24
C GLU A 19 11.80 12.02 -14.46
N ALA A 20 11.24 10.86 -14.76
CA ALA A 20 10.25 10.21 -13.92
C ALA A 20 10.96 9.34 -12.88
N VAL A 21 10.60 9.51 -11.61
CA VAL A 21 11.13 8.72 -10.49
C VAL A 21 9.96 8.08 -9.76
N ALA A 22 10.07 6.80 -9.45
CA ALA A 22 9.14 6.10 -8.60
C ALA A 22 9.87 5.27 -7.54
N VAL A 23 9.33 5.18 -6.34
CA VAL A 23 9.82 4.26 -5.30
C VAL A 23 8.68 3.37 -4.85
N ILE A 24 8.84 2.07 -5.07
CA ILE A 24 7.91 1.03 -4.63
C ILE A 24 8.52 0.32 -3.41
N THR A 25 7.75 0.02 -2.39
CA THR A 25 8.24 -0.66 -1.18
C THR A 25 7.88 -2.14 -1.16
N GLU A 26 8.75 -2.98 -0.60
CA GLU A 26 8.52 -4.42 -0.42
C GLU A 26 7.23 -4.72 0.34
N VAL A 27 7.02 -4.07 1.48
CA VAL A 27 5.81 -4.26 2.28
C VAL A 27 4.66 -3.50 1.60
N ALA A 28 3.55 -4.21 1.42
CA ALA A 28 2.29 -3.73 0.85
C ALA A 28 2.37 -3.22 -0.61
N ALA A 29 3.50 -3.46 -1.29
CA ALA A 29 3.78 -2.94 -2.64
C ALA A 29 3.49 -1.43 -2.77
N SER A 30 3.80 -0.66 -1.71
CA SER A 30 3.39 0.73 -1.60
C SER A 30 4.11 1.63 -2.59
N LEU A 31 3.37 2.48 -3.31
CA LEU A 31 3.96 3.58 -4.08
C LEU A 31 4.29 4.73 -3.13
N ARG A 32 5.57 4.82 -2.72
CA ARG A 32 6.03 5.82 -1.74
C ARG A 32 6.38 7.17 -2.37
N VAL A 33 6.87 7.16 -3.60
CA VAL A 33 7.24 8.35 -4.37
C VAL A 33 6.80 8.14 -5.80
N LEU A 34 6.21 9.17 -6.39
CA LEU A 34 6.07 9.32 -7.83
C LEU A 34 6.27 10.78 -8.19
N SER A 35 7.28 11.09 -8.99
CA SER A 35 7.53 12.45 -9.48
C SER A 35 7.94 12.45 -10.94
N ILE A 36 7.66 13.56 -11.64
CA ILE A 36 8.10 13.80 -13.01
C ILE A 36 8.68 15.21 -13.09
N GLY A 37 9.92 15.33 -13.58
CA GLY A 37 10.57 16.63 -13.72
C GLY A 37 10.75 17.37 -12.39
N GLY A 38 10.89 16.63 -11.29
CA GLY A 38 10.99 17.17 -9.94
C GLY A 38 9.66 17.61 -9.31
N ILE A 39 8.53 17.37 -9.98
CA ILE A 39 7.19 17.63 -9.45
C ILE A 39 6.63 16.33 -8.87
N ASP A 40 6.35 16.32 -7.57
CA ASP A 40 5.69 15.20 -6.89
C ASP A 40 4.23 15.08 -7.38
N LEU A 41 3.88 13.90 -7.90
CA LEU A 41 2.55 13.56 -8.41
C LEU A 41 1.71 12.78 -7.38
N THR A 42 2.36 12.19 -6.39
CA THR A 42 1.74 11.63 -5.19
C THR A 42 2.34 12.30 -3.97
N GLU A 43 1.62 12.29 -2.84
CA GLU A 43 2.19 12.71 -1.56
C GLU A 43 3.36 11.76 -1.21
N PRO A 44 4.60 12.25 -1.03
CA PRO A 44 5.70 11.41 -0.63
C PRO A 44 5.69 11.17 0.89
N ASN A 45 6.17 10.01 1.33
CA ASN A 45 6.46 9.77 2.74
C ASN A 45 7.93 9.38 2.98
N ALA A 46 8.43 9.68 4.18
CA ALA A 46 9.83 9.49 4.53
C ALA A 46 10.18 7.99 4.64
N GLU A 47 11.31 7.59 4.05
CA GLU A 47 11.73 6.18 3.92
C GLU A 47 11.74 5.40 5.24
N HIS A 48 12.10 6.06 6.34
CA HIS A 48 12.22 5.42 7.65
C HIS A 48 11.02 5.67 8.57
N THR A 49 9.87 6.03 7.99
CA THR A 49 8.61 6.21 8.71
C THR A 49 7.58 5.18 8.29
N VAL A 50 6.66 4.86 9.20
CA VAL A 50 5.48 4.07 8.83
C VAL A 50 4.56 4.96 8.00
N PRO A 51 4.12 4.55 6.79
CA PRO A 51 3.23 5.35 5.97
C PRO A 51 1.95 5.74 6.71
N PRO A 52 1.57 7.03 6.74
CA PRO A 52 0.37 7.47 7.42
C PRO A 52 -0.87 6.90 6.72
N PHE A 53 -1.83 6.39 7.49
CA PHE A 53 -3.14 5.93 6.98
C PHE A 53 -3.10 4.88 5.85
N GLY A 54 -1.98 4.18 5.64
CA GLY A 54 -1.81 3.27 4.52
C GLY A 54 -1.60 3.99 3.18
N ASP A 55 -0.98 5.18 3.20
CA ASP A 55 -0.58 5.91 2.00
C ASP A 55 0.20 5.02 1.02
N GLY A 56 -0.23 5.05 -0.25
CA GLY A 56 0.39 4.34 -1.37
C GLY A 56 0.19 2.82 -1.45
N ILE A 57 -0.40 2.16 -0.45
CA ILE A 57 -0.47 0.68 -0.40
C ILE A 57 -1.42 0.09 -1.45
N VAL A 58 -1.15 -1.17 -1.82
CA VAL A 58 -2.07 -1.97 -2.65
C VAL A 58 -3.22 -2.53 -1.81
N LEU A 59 -4.45 -2.37 -2.30
CA LEU A 59 -5.69 -2.76 -1.61
C LEU A 59 -6.36 -3.95 -2.29
N VAL A 60 -5.99 -5.16 -1.89
CA VAL A 60 -6.47 -6.40 -2.52
C VAL A 60 -6.83 -7.44 -1.45
N PRO A 61 -7.93 -8.20 -1.58
CA PRO A 61 -8.88 -8.20 -2.69
C PRO A 61 -9.97 -7.14 -2.62
N TRP A 62 -10.07 -6.35 -1.56
CA TRP A 62 -11.05 -5.27 -1.46
C TRP A 62 -10.42 -3.95 -1.00
N PRO A 63 -10.89 -2.81 -1.53
CA PRO A 63 -10.68 -1.54 -0.89
C PRO A 63 -11.64 -1.38 0.29
N ASN A 64 -11.33 -0.45 1.18
CA ASN A 64 -12.19 -0.06 2.29
C ASN A 64 -12.63 -1.22 3.20
N ARG A 65 -13.84 -1.17 3.77
CA ARG A 65 -14.30 -2.00 4.90
C ARG A 65 -15.17 -3.17 4.45
N VAL A 66 -15.03 -4.30 5.14
CA VAL A 66 -16.02 -5.36 5.23
C VAL A 66 -16.57 -5.35 6.65
N GLU A 67 -17.86 -5.06 6.77
CA GLU A 67 -18.60 -5.05 8.04
C GLU A 67 -18.52 -6.41 8.72
N ASP A 68 -18.32 -6.39 10.03
CA ASP A 68 -18.17 -7.57 10.90
C ASP A 68 -17.07 -8.56 10.48
N GLY A 69 -16.22 -8.18 9.52
CA GLY A 69 -15.26 -9.09 8.90
C GLY A 69 -15.92 -10.28 8.20
N LEU A 70 -17.21 -10.19 7.85
CA LEU A 70 -17.94 -11.29 7.21
C LEU A 70 -18.11 -11.02 5.72
N TRP A 71 -17.52 -11.89 4.90
CA TRP A 71 -17.62 -11.81 3.45
C TRP A 71 -18.19 -13.09 2.85
N ILE A 72 -19.19 -12.98 1.98
CA ILE A 72 -19.69 -14.13 1.21
C ILE A 72 -18.88 -14.27 -0.07
N HIS A 73 -18.02 -15.28 -0.12
CA HIS A 73 -17.22 -15.61 -1.29
C HIS A 73 -17.69 -16.93 -1.90
N GLY A 74 -18.15 -16.92 -3.16
CA GLY A 74 -18.64 -18.11 -3.83
C GLY A 74 -19.80 -18.81 -3.11
N GLY A 75 -20.66 -18.04 -2.43
CA GLY A 75 -21.78 -18.58 -1.64
C GLY A 75 -21.42 -19.08 -0.23
N SER A 76 -20.15 -19.02 0.18
CA SER A 76 -19.68 -19.43 1.51
C SER A 76 -19.22 -18.24 2.34
N ALA A 77 -19.60 -18.20 3.61
CA ALA A 77 -19.15 -17.17 4.55
C ALA A 77 -17.65 -17.34 4.88
N GLN A 78 -16.91 -16.25 4.77
CA GLN A 78 -15.50 -16.13 5.13
C GLN A 78 -15.39 -15.19 6.33
N GLY A 79 -14.66 -15.61 7.36
CA GLY A 79 -14.25 -14.74 8.46
C GLY A 79 -12.91 -14.07 8.11
N LEU A 80 -12.89 -12.75 8.15
CA LEU A 80 -11.72 -11.92 7.89
C LEU A 80 -11.18 -11.34 9.20
N ASP A 81 -9.87 -11.07 9.24
CA ASP A 81 -9.26 -10.40 10.39
C ASP A 81 -9.88 -9.01 10.61
N ILE A 82 -10.33 -8.75 11.85
CA ILE A 82 -10.81 -7.41 12.26
C ILE A 82 -9.61 -6.48 12.44
N THR A 83 -9.20 -5.83 11.35
CA THR A 83 -8.07 -4.88 11.36
C THR A 83 -8.41 -3.53 11.96
N ARG A 84 -9.71 -3.23 12.17
CA ARG A 84 -10.19 -2.05 12.90
C ARG A 84 -11.07 -2.45 14.09
N PRO A 85 -10.49 -2.84 15.23
CA PRO A 85 -11.24 -3.35 16.38
C PRO A 85 -12.33 -2.42 16.89
N ALA A 86 -12.04 -1.11 16.98
CA ALA A 86 -12.99 -0.11 17.46
C ALA A 86 -14.24 0.06 16.58
N LEU A 87 -14.18 -0.38 15.32
CA LEU A 87 -15.28 -0.29 14.36
C LEU A 87 -15.76 -1.67 13.87
N HIS A 88 -15.24 -2.74 14.48
CA HIS A 88 -15.53 -4.13 14.15
C HIS A 88 -15.60 -4.44 12.65
N ASN A 89 -14.58 -4.00 11.87
CA ASN A 89 -14.51 -4.30 10.44
C ASN A 89 -13.11 -4.72 9.99
N ALA A 90 -13.09 -5.43 8.86
CA ALA A 90 -11.87 -5.75 8.12
C ALA A 90 -11.61 -4.66 7.06
N LEU A 91 -10.49 -3.95 7.18
CA LEU A 91 -10.13 -2.80 6.36
C LEU A 91 -8.98 -3.14 5.42
N HIS A 92 -9.14 -2.80 4.13
CA HIS A 92 -8.06 -2.69 3.14
C HIS A 92 -7.39 -4.02 2.72
N GLY A 93 -8.18 -5.08 2.59
CA GLY A 93 -7.71 -6.32 1.99
C GLY A 93 -6.78 -7.15 2.88
N LEU A 94 -6.14 -8.14 2.26
CA LEU A 94 -5.34 -9.18 2.92
C LEU A 94 -3.83 -8.92 2.87
N VAL A 95 -3.39 -7.96 2.04
CA VAL A 95 -1.98 -7.76 1.69
C VAL A 95 -1.42 -6.41 2.12
N ARG A 96 -2.20 -5.63 2.87
CA ARG A 96 -1.85 -4.27 3.33
C ARG A 96 -0.61 -4.15 4.22
N ASP A 97 -0.12 -5.27 4.73
CA ASP A 97 1.04 -5.37 5.63
C ASP A 97 1.97 -6.53 5.26
N ARG A 98 1.82 -7.09 4.04
CA ARG A 98 2.57 -8.27 3.60
C ARG A 98 3.71 -7.89 2.67
N PRO A 99 4.87 -8.56 2.75
CA PRO A 99 5.95 -8.37 1.79
C PRO A 99 5.57 -8.94 0.42
N TYR A 100 5.97 -8.23 -0.62
CA TYR A 100 5.87 -8.64 -2.02
C TYR A 100 7.25 -9.04 -2.54
N SER A 101 7.28 -9.95 -3.51
CA SER A 101 8.49 -10.39 -4.22
C SER A 101 8.44 -9.99 -5.69
N VAL A 102 9.61 -9.72 -6.27
CA VAL A 102 9.81 -9.50 -7.71
C VAL A 102 10.25 -10.80 -8.39
#